data_AF-A0A7Y0LF61-F1
#
_entry.id   AF-A0A7Y0LF61-F1
#
_cell.length_a   1.000
_cell.length_b   1.000
_cell.length_c   1.000
_cell.angle_alpha   90.00
_cell.angle_beta   90.00
_cell.angle_gamma   90.00
#
_symmetry.space_group_name_H-M   'P 1'
#
loop_
_entity.id
_entity.type
_entity.pdbx_description
1 polymer ?
#
loop_
_entity_poly.entity_id
_entity_poly.type
_entity_poly.pdbx_seq_one_letter_code
_entity_poly.pdbx_strand_id
1 'polypeptide(L)'
;MRLFDILSVLYEPVNSLDNHEHLLSYVQPKLNEDGTCPILKEAGDEYDLRQYADSPEQYENLLDLVTRLNRLVRWIHLKTDVMWFGIYLSHGNKLVKYVYNGEMSKAEFPIAPEYLDKSINTRVIMEKQHYYIPDVTKHDGPYYRCDAKVKSELCCPIFDPEGDVIGIFDCEDYRENFFDEKIDFIRTKVKKAIEIFLEDHPYITYMGYSHFNPDAYNPTA
;
A
#
# COMPACT_ATOMS: atom_id res chain seq x y z
N MET A 1 19.72 9.50 -1.35
CA MET A 1 18.59 9.93 -0.51
C MET A 1 18.72 9.33 0.89
N ARG A 2 18.61 10.16 1.93
CA ARG A 2 18.77 9.77 3.34
C ARG A 2 17.39 9.55 3.96
N LEU A 3 17.33 8.75 5.03
CA LEU A 3 16.10 8.54 5.81
C LEU A 3 15.47 9.88 6.25
N PHE A 4 16.31 10.82 6.68
CA PHE A 4 15.90 12.17 7.08
C PHE A 4 15.14 12.92 5.99
N ASP A 5 15.52 12.76 4.71
CA ASP A 5 14.87 13.46 3.61
C ASP A 5 13.42 12.94 3.43
N ILE A 6 13.19 11.65 3.69
CA ILE A 6 11.86 11.01 3.62
C ILE A 6 11.00 11.43 4.81
N LEU A 7 11.55 11.37 6.02
CA LEU A 7 10.86 11.81 7.24
C LEU A 7 10.47 13.28 7.14
N SER A 8 11.32 14.12 6.55
CA SER A 8 11.00 15.55 6.36
C SER A 8 9.74 15.77 5.51
N VAL A 9 9.45 14.89 4.55
CA VAL A 9 8.19 14.94 3.76
C VAL A 9 6.99 14.53 4.60
N LEU A 10 7.13 13.47 5.40
CA LEU A 10 6.05 12.95 6.25
C LEU A 10 5.70 13.91 7.39
N TYR A 11 6.70 14.51 8.02
CA TYR A 11 6.54 15.41 9.17
C TYR A 11 6.40 16.89 8.77
N GLU A 12 6.38 17.22 7.47
CA GLU A 12 6.03 18.56 7.01
C GLU A 12 4.63 18.91 7.53
N PRO A 13 4.42 20.07 8.19
CA PRO A 13 3.12 20.46 8.69
C PRO A 13 2.04 20.45 7.59
N VAL A 14 0.84 19.99 7.92
CA VAL A 14 -0.33 20.16 7.07
C VAL A 14 -0.92 21.52 7.38
N ASN A 15 -1.11 22.35 6.35
CA ASN A 15 -1.75 23.65 6.51
C ASN A 15 -3.25 23.42 6.70
N SER A 16 -3.79 23.80 7.85
CA SER A 16 -5.20 23.58 8.18
C SER A 16 -6.19 24.37 7.30
N LEU A 17 -5.69 25.30 6.46
CA LEU A 17 -6.50 26.05 5.49
C LEU A 17 -6.61 25.34 4.13
N ASP A 18 -5.77 24.34 3.86
CA ASP A 18 -5.80 23.60 2.61
C ASP A 18 -6.89 22.51 2.67
N ASN A 19 -7.68 22.38 1.59
CA ASN A 19 -8.68 21.32 1.50
C ASN A 19 -8.07 20.02 0.97
N HIS A 20 -8.00 19.00 1.81
CA HIS A 20 -7.47 17.67 1.50
C HIS A 20 -8.54 16.57 1.45
N GLU A 21 -9.83 16.88 1.62
CA GLU A 21 -10.90 15.86 1.70
C GLU A 21 -11.01 14.99 0.45
N HIS A 22 -10.61 15.52 -0.71
CA HIS A 22 -10.53 14.77 -1.96
C HIS A 22 -9.57 13.58 -1.92
N LEU A 23 -8.70 13.47 -0.91
CA LEU A 23 -7.81 12.33 -0.71
C LEU A 23 -8.47 11.17 0.04
N LEU A 24 -9.65 11.39 0.64
CA LEU A 24 -10.37 10.37 1.39
C LEU A 24 -11.14 9.41 0.49
N SER A 25 -11.23 9.68 -0.82
CA SER A 25 -11.85 8.78 -1.76
C SER A 25 -11.16 8.78 -3.11
N TYR A 26 -11.35 7.70 -3.87
CA TYR A 26 -10.82 7.56 -5.22
C TYR A 26 -11.65 6.58 -6.03
N VAL A 27 -11.63 6.73 -7.35
CA VAL A 27 -12.29 5.77 -8.25
C VAL A 27 -11.42 4.53 -8.39
N GLN A 28 -12.02 3.35 -8.23
CA GLN A 28 -11.38 2.07 -8.51
C GLN A 28 -11.87 1.51 -9.86
N PRO A 29 -11.15 0.57 -10.50
CA PRO A 29 -11.63 -0.01 -11.75
C PRO A 29 -12.90 -0.84 -11.50
N LYS A 30 -13.79 -0.91 -12.49
CA LYS A 30 -14.84 -1.95 -12.50
C LYS A 30 -14.15 -3.31 -12.43
N LEU A 31 -14.53 -4.13 -11.45
CA LEU A 31 -13.94 -5.45 -11.28
C LEU A 31 -14.63 -6.46 -12.19
N ASN A 32 -13.91 -7.52 -12.55
CA ASN A 32 -14.49 -8.71 -13.16
C ASN A 32 -15.48 -9.38 -12.19
N GLU A 33 -16.31 -10.29 -12.69
CA GLU A 33 -17.32 -11.01 -11.89
C GLU A 33 -16.73 -11.78 -10.70
N ASP A 34 -15.48 -12.23 -10.82
CA ASP A 34 -14.71 -12.91 -9.76
C ASP A 34 -14.01 -11.94 -8.78
N GLY A 35 -14.26 -10.64 -8.90
CA GLY A 35 -13.67 -9.58 -8.08
C GLY A 35 -12.23 -9.22 -8.48
N THR A 36 -11.75 -9.69 -9.63
CA THR A 36 -10.40 -9.36 -10.11
C THR A 36 -10.34 -8.02 -10.86
N CYS A 37 -9.19 -7.33 -10.80
CA CYS A 37 -8.85 -6.16 -11.60
C CYS A 37 -8.77 -6.54 -13.09
N PRO A 38 -9.51 -5.84 -13.97
CA PRO A 38 -9.40 -6.07 -15.40
C PRO A 38 -8.12 -5.45 -15.96
N ILE A 39 -7.59 -6.06 -17.03
CA ILE A 39 -6.43 -5.51 -17.77
C ILE A 39 -6.80 -4.17 -18.44
N LEU A 40 -8.01 -4.07 -19.00
CA LEU A 40 -8.56 -2.83 -19.53
C LEU A 40 -9.43 -2.19 -18.45
N LYS A 41 -8.92 -1.09 -17.89
CA LYS A 41 -9.53 -0.43 -16.74
C LYS A 41 -10.59 0.57 -17.19
N GLU A 42 -11.84 0.31 -16.83
CA GLU A 42 -12.91 1.31 -16.86
C GLU A 42 -13.16 1.85 -15.45
N ALA A 43 -13.54 3.13 -15.34
CA ALA A 43 -13.95 3.73 -14.08
C ALA A 43 -15.15 2.96 -13.50
N GLY A 44 -14.98 2.45 -12.29
CA GLY A 44 -16.04 1.81 -11.50
C GLY A 44 -16.54 2.75 -10.42
N ASP A 45 -16.83 2.17 -9.25
CA ASP A 45 -17.36 2.90 -8.11
C ASP A 45 -16.28 3.71 -7.39
N GLU A 46 -16.72 4.72 -6.65
CA GLU A 46 -15.89 5.46 -5.71
C GLU A 46 -15.62 4.61 -4.46
N TYR A 47 -14.36 4.47 -4.11
CA TYR A 47 -13.93 3.84 -2.87
C TYR A 47 -13.66 4.91 -1.82
N ASP A 48 -14.31 4.80 -0.68
CA ASP A 48 -14.36 5.82 0.35
C ASP A 48 -13.68 5.36 1.64
N LEU A 49 -12.57 5.99 2.02
CA LEU A 49 -11.83 5.68 3.24
C LEU A 49 -12.54 6.18 4.51
N ARG A 50 -13.52 7.09 4.40
CA ARG A 50 -14.28 7.61 5.56
C ARG A 50 -15.03 6.51 6.29
N GLN A 51 -15.30 5.38 5.63
CA GLN A 51 -15.88 4.19 6.27
C GLN A 51 -14.99 3.58 7.37
N TYR A 52 -13.72 3.98 7.46
CA TYR A 52 -12.74 3.55 8.47
C TYR A 52 -12.50 4.60 9.57
N ALA A 53 -13.44 5.52 9.75
CA ALA A 53 -13.43 6.50 10.83
C ALA A 53 -14.80 6.49 11.53
N ASP A 54 -14.82 6.04 12.78
CA ASP A 54 -16.04 5.89 13.59
C ASP A 54 -16.34 7.13 14.44
N SER A 55 -15.42 8.10 14.49
CA SER A 55 -15.56 9.34 15.24
C SER A 55 -15.02 10.55 14.48
N PRO A 56 -15.45 11.79 14.81
CA PRO A 56 -14.87 13.00 14.24
C PRO A 56 -13.35 13.11 14.47
N GLU A 57 -12.85 12.66 15.63
CA GLU A 57 -11.42 12.66 15.92
C GLU A 57 -10.66 11.66 15.02
N GLN A 58 -11.21 10.46 14.81
CA GLN A 58 -10.63 9.50 13.86
C GLN A 58 -10.67 10.01 12.42
N TYR A 59 -11.71 10.75 12.04
CA TYR A 59 -11.80 11.37 10.73
C TYR A 59 -10.67 12.38 10.50
N GLU A 60 -10.44 13.30 11.45
CA GLU A 60 -9.34 14.26 11.37
C GLU A 60 -7.97 13.57 11.31
N ASN A 61 -7.79 12.54 12.14
CA ASN A 61 -6.56 11.75 12.15
C ASN A 61 -6.38 10.97 10.83
N LEU A 62 -7.46 10.43 10.24
CA LEU A 62 -7.41 9.78 8.93
C LEU A 62 -7.01 10.77 7.84
N LEU A 63 -7.60 11.98 7.86
CA LEU A 63 -7.30 13.04 6.90
C LEU A 63 -5.83 13.48 6.96
N ASP A 64 -5.28 13.67 8.17
CA ASP A 64 -3.85 13.97 8.35
C ASP A 64 -2.95 12.82 7.84
N LEU A 65 -3.32 11.58 8.16
CA LEU A 65 -2.59 10.38 7.70
C LEU A 65 -2.52 10.32 6.17
N VAL A 66 -3.67 10.34 5.49
CA VAL A 66 -3.70 10.22 4.03
C VAL A 66 -3.03 11.41 3.36
N THR A 67 -3.11 12.61 3.95
CA THR A 67 -2.44 13.80 3.42
C THR A 67 -0.93 13.64 3.42
N ARG A 68 -0.35 13.20 4.54
CA ARG A 68 1.10 13.01 4.69
C ARG A 68 1.62 11.85 3.87
N LEU A 69 0.92 10.72 3.87
CA LEU A 69 1.28 9.58 3.02
C LEU A 69 1.15 9.92 1.53
N ASN A 70 0.16 10.73 1.14
CA ASN A 70 0.01 11.18 -0.25
C ASN A 70 1.20 12.07 -0.69
N ARG A 71 1.69 12.95 0.19
CA ARG A 71 2.94 13.71 -0.08
C ARG A 71 4.12 12.76 -0.31
N LEU A 72 4.24 11.71 0.52
CA LEU A 72 5.30 10.73 0.38
C LEU A 72 5.24 9.99 -0.96
N VAL A 73 4.10 9.42 -1.36
CA VAL A 73 4.02 8.63 -2.61
C VAL A 73 4.30 9.48 -3.84
N ARG A 74 3.83 10.74 -3.86
CA ARG A 74 4.15 11.70 -4.92
C ARG A 74 5.63 12.07 -4.94
N TRP A 75 6.22 12.27 -3.77
CA TRP A 75 7.64 12.59 -3.66
C TRP A 75 8.53 11.42 -4.08
N ILE A 76 8.18 10.18 -3.74
CA ILE A 76 8.88 8.98 -4.21
C ILE A 76 8.86 8.94 -5.75
N HIS A 77 7.69 9.11 -6.37
CA HIS A 77 7.59 9.19 -7.82
C HIS A 77 8.54 10.25 -8.40
N LEU A 78 8.53 11.48 -7.88
CA LEU A 78 9.40 12.57 -8.34
C LEU A 78 10.90 12.32 -8.13
N LYS A 79 11.28 11.42 -7.21
CA LYS A 79 12.69 11.15 -6.88
C LYS A 79 13.23 9.88 -7.52
N THR A 80 12.38 8.94 -7.89
CA THR A 80 12.79 7.65 -8.43
C THR A 80 12.28 7.38 -9.83
N ASP A 81 11.32 8.16 -10.32
CA ASP A 81 10.56 7.93 -11.54
C ASP A 81 9.82 6.58 -11.55
N VAL A 82 9.43 6.06 -10.38
CA VAL A 82 8.64 4.80 -10.30
C VAL A 82 7.23 5.05 -10.85
N MET A 83 6.72 4.16 -11.71
CA MET A 83 5.44 4.40 -12.38
C MET A 83 4.22 4.20 -11.48
N TRP A 84 4.29 3.26 -10.53
CA TRP A 84 3.24 3.02 -9.57
C TRP A 84 3.82 2.81 -8.15
N PHE A 85 3.26 3.48 -7.15
CA PHE A 85 3.61 3.26 -5.75
C PHE A 85 2.36 3.44 -4.88
N GLY A 86 2.03 2.47 -4.04
CA GLY A 86 0.86 2.53 -3.17
C GLY A 86 1.14 2.00 -1.77
N ILE A 87 0.40 2.51 -0.78
CA ILE A 87 0.46 2.07 0.61
C ILE A 87 -0.90 1.48 0.98
N TYR A 88 -0.86 0.25 1.50
CA TYR A 88 -2.02 -0.49 1.96
C TYR A 88 -1.88 -0.81 3.45
N LEU A 89 -2.95 -0.62 4.21
CA LEU A 89 -3.00 -1.02 5.61
C LEU A 89 -3.96 -2.19 5.79
N SER A 90 -3.67 -3.03 6.78
CA SER A 90 -4.52 -4.17 7.13
C SER A 90 -5.82 -3.70 7.77
N HIS A 91 -6.92 -4.32 7.38
CA HIS A 91 -8.22 -4.15 8.00
C HIS A 91 -8.89 -5.53 8.14
N GLY A 92 -8.56 -6.24 9.21
CA GLY A 92 -9.01 -7.62 9.44
C GLY A 92 -8.42 -8.60 8.42
N ASN A 93 -9.25 -9.11 7.52
CA ASN A 93 -8.87 -10.10 6.51
C ASN A 93 -8.61 -9.50 5.12
N LYS A 94 -8.36 -8.19 5.04
CA LYS A 94 -8.05 -7.51 3.78
C LYS A 94 -7.01 -6.41 3.95
N LEU A 95 -6.26 -6.17 2.89
CA LEU A 95 -5.44 -4.98 2.67
C LEU A 95 -6.31 -3.90 2.02
N VAL A 96 -6.26 -2.69 2.54
CA VAL A 96 -6.98 -1.52 2.02
C VAL A 96 -5.97 -0.48 1.54
N LYS A 97 -6.10 0.00 0.30
CA LYS A 97 -5.24 1.06 -0.25
C LYS A 97 -5.62 2.41 0.34
N TYR A 98 -4.69 3.03 1.04
CA TYR A 98 -4.89 4.37 1.61
C TYR A 98 -4.46 5.46 0.64
N VAL A 99 -3.28 5.31 0.02
CA VAL A 99 -2.74 6.29 -0.91
C VAL A 99 -1.99 5.61 -2.03
N TYR A 100 -1.91 6.25 -3.20
CA TYR A 100 -1.07 5.81 -4.30
C TYR A 100 -0.71 6.94 -5.26
N ASN A 101 0.35 6.73 -6.03
CA ASN A 101 0.69 7.51 -7.21
C ASN A 101 0.84 6.54 -8.38
N GLY A 102 0.08 6.74 -9.46
CA GLY A 102 0.15 5.94 -10.67
C GLY A 102 -1.23 5.75 -11.29
N GLU A 103 -1.35 4.76 -12.19
CA GLU A 103 -2.62 4.38 -12.80
C GLU A 103 -3.65 3.88 -11.76
N MET A 104 -4.92 4.03 -12.10
CA MET A 104 -6.04 3.49 -11.30
C MET A 104 -5.83 1.99 -11.04
N SER A 105 -6.11 1.54 -9.82
CA SER A 105 -5.97 0.12 -9.42
C SER A 105 -6.98 -0.24 -8.34
N LYS A 106 -7.18 -1.53 -8.10
CA LYS A 106 -8.12 -2.06 -7.11
C LYS A 106 -7.84 -1.49 -5.71
N ALA A 107 -8.90 -1.21 -4.96
CA ALA A 107 -8.80 -0.66 -3.61
C ALA A 107 -8.37 -1.70 -2.56
N GLU A 108 -8.84 -2.94 -2.70
CA GLU A 108 -8.67 -3.98 -1.69
C GLU A 108 -8.04 -5.26 -2.21
N PHE A 109 -7.23 -5.91 -1.37
CA PHE A 109 -6.76 -7.27 -1.58
C PHE A 109 -7.13 -8.17 -0.40
N PRO A 110 -7.77 -9.33 -0.63
CA PRO A 110 -8.05 -10.28 0.44
C PRO A 110 -6.74 -10.84 1.02
N ILE A 111 -6.73 -11.08 2.33
CA ILE A 111 -5.64 -11.74 3.04
C ILE A 111 -6.11 -13.15 3.39
N ALA A 112 -5.77 -14.11 2.54
CA ALA A 112 -6.06 -15.52 2.77
C ALA A 112 -5.10 -16.45 1.96
N PRO A 113 -4.76 -17.65 2.46
CA PRO A 113 -3.95 -18.67 1.80
C PRO A 113 -4.34 -18.98 0.36
N GLU A 114 -5.64 -18.99 0.02
CA GLU A 114 -6.08 -19.26 -1.35
C GLU A 114 -5.61 -18.22 -2.39
N TYR A 115 -5.06 -17.09 -1.92
CA TYR A 115 -4.46 -16.04 -2.73
C TYR A 115 -2.92 -16.02 -2.67
N LEU A 116 -2.25 -16.86 -1.87
CA LEU A 116 -0.77 -16.88 -1.74
C LEU A 116 -0.05 -17.15 -3.06
N ASP A 117 -0.67 -17.94 -3.94
CA ASP A 117 -0.12 -18.28 -5.26
C ASP A 117 -0.63 -17.35 -6.36
N LYS A 118 -1.45 -16.35 -6.02
CA LYS A 118 -2.08 -15.42 -6.98
C LYS A 118 -1.67 -13.97 -6.79
N SER A 119 -1.39 -13.55 -5.55
CA SER A 119 -1.17 -12.15 -5.20
C SER A 119 0.10 -12.01 -4.38
N ILE A 120 1.05 -11.22 -4.88
CA ILE A 120 2.23 -10.89 -4.09
C ILE A 120 1.84 -10.05 -2.87
N ASN A 121 0.78 -9.24 -2.96
CA ASN A 121 0.29 -8.41 -1.85
C ASN A 121 -0.12 -9.29 -0.68
N THR A 122 -0.93 -10.32 -0.94
CA THR A 122 -1.31 -11.32 0.06
C THR A 122 -0.11 -12.13 0.55
N ARG A 123 0.80 -12.53 -0.33
CA ARG A 123 2.00 -13.27 0.06
C ARG A 123 2.90 -12.47 1.01
N VAL A 124 3.17 -11.21 0.71
CA VAL A 124 4.07 -10.36 1.50
C VAL A 124 3.55 -10.13 2.91
N ILE A 125 2.25 -9.87 3.08
CA ILE A 125 1.67 -9.70 4.42
C ILE A 125 1.69 -11.00 5.22
N MET A 126 1.38 -12.14 4.59
CA MET A 126 1.31 -13.44 5.28
C MET A 126 2.69 -14.02 5.60
N GLU A 127 3.67 -13.87 4.71
CA GLU A 127 5.04 -14.38 4.89
C GLU A 127 5.93 -13.41 5.67
N LYS A 128 5.47 -12.18 5.92
CA LYS A 128 6.22 -11.11 6.58
C LYS A 128 7.58 -10.84 5.91
N GLN A 129 7.66 -10.99 4.60
CA GLN A 129 8.88 -10.83 3.81
C GLN A 129 8.58 -10.05 2.53
N HIS A 130 9.54 -9.23 2.10
CA HIS A 130 9.45 -8.56 0.80
C HIS A 130 9.49 -9.58 -0.34
N TYR A 131 8.83 -9.24 -1.44
CA TYR A 131 8.84 -10.03 -2.67
C TYR A 131 9.23 -9.14 -3.84
N TYR A 132 10.19 -9.59 -4.64
CA TYR A 132 10.70 -8.84 -5.78
C TYR A 132 10.62 -9.66 -7.07
N ILE A 133 9.96 -9.09 -8.08
CA ILE A 133 9.88 -9.63 -9.43
C ILE A 133 10.65 -8.68 -10.37
N PRO A 134 11.86 -9.05 -10.81
CA PRO A 134 12.64 -8.21 -11.72
C PRO A 134 12.07 -8.17 -13.13
N ASP A 135 11.42 -9.24 -13.58
CA ASP A 135 10.80 -9.36 -14.90
C ASP A 135 9.57 -10.25 -14.83
N VAL A 136 8.39 -9.65 -14.89
CA VAL A 136 7.11 -10.36 -14.81
C VAL A 136 6.88 -11.32 -15.99
N THR A 137 7.57 -11.13 -17.13
CA THR A 137 7.42 -12.00 -18.30
C THR A 137 8.14 -13.34 -18.14
N LYS A 138 9.09 -13.41 -17.19
CA LYS A 138 9.87 -14.61 -16.85
C LYS A 138 9.49 -15.19 -15.49
N HIS A 139 8.42 -14.68 -14.88
CA HIS A 139 8.02 -15.05 -13.53
C HIS A 139 6.95 -16.15 -13.55
N ASP A 140 7.28 -17.31 -12.98
CA ASP A 140 6.39 -18.48 -12.90
C ASP A 140 5.70 -18.60 -11.52
N GLY A 141 5.79 -17.57 -10.67
CA GLY A 141 5.23 -17.56 -9.31
C GLY A 141 3.98 -16.68 -9.16
N PRO A 142 3.60 -16.37 -7.90
CA PRO A 142 2.49 -15.46 -7.62
C PRO A 142 2.75 -14.11 -8.29
N TYR A 143 1.83 -13.69 -9.14
CA TYR A 143 1.82 -12.37 -9.76
C TYR A 143 0.41 -12.06 -10.21
N TYR A 144 -0.08 -10.91 -9.76
CA TYR A 144 -1.43 -10.47 -10.04
C TYR A 144 -1.42 -9.39 -11.12
N ARG A 145 -1.61 -9.81 -12.37
CA ARG A 145 -1.52 -8.86 -13.50
C ARG A 145 -2.75 -7.95 -13.57
N CYS A 146 -2.70 -6.81 -12.90
CA CYS A 146 -3.72 -5.76 -12.96
C CYS A 146 -3.46 -4.71 -14.07
N ASP A 147 -2.22 -4.61 -14.57
CA ASP A 147 -1.88 -3.73 -15.70
C ASP A 147 -0.91 -4.42 -16.67
N ALA A 148 -1.22 -4.34 -17.97
CA ALA A 148 -0.39 -4.97 -19.00
C ALA A 148 0.99 -4.31 -19.17
N LYS A 149 1.15 -3.05 -18.75
CA LYS A 149 2.38 -2.26 -18.89
C LYS A 149 3.43 -2.61 -17.83
N VAL A 150 3.02 -3.17 -16.70
CA VAL A 150 3.92 -3.54 -15.60
C VAL A 150 4.89 -4.61 -16.07
N LYS A 151 6.17 -4.39 -15.76
CA LYS A 151 7.30 -5.26 -16.11
C LYS A 151 8.13 -5.69 -14.91
N SER A 152 8.14 -4.93 -13.83
CA SER A 152 8.75 -5.32 -12.57
C SER A 152 7.92 -4.83 -11.39
N GLU A 153 8.01 -5.52 -10.26
CA GLU A 153 7.20 -5.26 -9.07
C GLU A 153 7.99 -5.56 -7.79
N LEU A 154 7.92 -4.67 -6.80
CA LEU A 154 8.53 -4.82 -5.49
C LEU A 154 7.50 -4.48 -4.41
N CYS A 155 7.06 -5.50 -3.67
CA CYS A 155 6.15 -5.35 -2.55
C CYS A 155 6.89 -5.63 -1.23
N CYS A 156 6.67 -4.79 -0.23
CA CYS A 156 7.36 -4.84 1.05
C CYS A 156 6.37 -4.75 2.23
N PRO A 157 6.59 -5.51 3.31
CA PRO A 157 5.77 -5.43 4.50
C PRO A 157 6.08 -4.16 5.30
N ILE A 158 5.08 -3.66 6.02
CA ILE A 158 5.18 -2.58 7.00
C ILE A 158 4.97 -3.19 8.37
N PHE A 159 5.95 -3.05 9.25
CA PHE A 159 5.88 -3.59 10.60
C PHE A 159 5.49 -2.54 11.63
N ASP A 160 4.73 -2.95 12.64
CA ASP A 160 4.59 -2.21 13.89
C ASP A 160 5.81 -2.43 14.82
N PRO A 161 5.88 -1.72 15.97
CA PRO A 161 6.96 -1.89 16.94
C PRO A 161 7.04 -3.28 17.58
N GLU A 162 5.96 -4.06 17.57
CA GLU A 162 5.88 -5.41 18.14
C GLU A 162 6.40 -6.48 17.16
N GLY A 163 6.57 -6.12 15.89
CA GLY A 163 7.08 -7.01 14.84
C GLY A 163 5.97 -7.70 14.05
N ASP A 164 4.73 -7.24 14.17
CA ASP A 164 3.61 -7.67 13.36
C ASP A 164 3.43 -6.80 12.12
N VAL A 165 2.89 -7.40 11.06
CA VAL A 165 2.70 -6.71 9.78
C VAL A 165 1.35 -6.03 9.78
N ILE A 166 1.37 -4.70 9.74
CA ILE A 166 0.17 -3.85 9.77
C ILE A 166 -0.25 -3.35 8.39
N GLY A 167 0.52 -3.70 7.36
CA GLY A 167 0.27 -3.30 5.99
C GLY A 167 1.41 -3.66 5.05
N ILE A 168 1.31 -3.17 3.83
CA ILE A 168 2.34 -3.28 2.81
C ILE A 168 2.49 -1.94 2.09
N PHE A 169 3.62 -1.76 1.43
CA PHE A 169 3.67 -0.86 0.28
C PHE A 169 4.11 -1.65 -0.94
N ASP A 170 3.55 -1.28 -2.08
CA ASP A 170 3.74 -1.95 -3.34
C ASP A 170 4.21 -0.96 -4.41
N CYS A 171 5.14 -1.41 -5.26
CA CYS A 171 5.81 -0.61 -6.27
C CYS A 171 5.79 -1.37 -7.59
N GLU A 172 5.23 -0.78 -8.65
CA GLU A 172 5.26 -1.36 -9.99
C GLU A 172 5.97 -0.43 -10.97
N ASP A 173 6.65 -0.98 -11.96
CA ASP A 173 7.30 -0.20 -13.01
C ASP A 173 7.14 -0.83 -14.40
N TYR A 174 7.16 0.02 -15.44
CA TYR A 174 7.04 -0.40 -16.84
C TYR A 174 8.38 -0.82 -17.46
N ARG A 175 9.46 -0.79 -16.67
CA ARG A 175 10.79 -1.28 -17.01
C ARG A 175 11.10 -2.55 -16.23
N GLU A 176 11.79 -3.48 -16.89
CA GLU A 176 12.37 -4.66 -16.23
C GLU A 176 13.55 -4.21 -15.35
N ASN A 177 13.84 -4.98 -14.28
CA ASN A 177 14.97 -4.77 -13.37
C ASN A 177 15.02 -3.37 -12.74
N PHE A 178 13.91 -2.63 -12.74
CA PHE A 178 13.89 -1.22 -12.34
C PHE A 178 14.34 -1.03 -10.88
N PHE A 179 14.02 -2.01 -10.05
CA PHE A 179 14.28 -2.00 -8.62
C PHE A 179 15.64 -2.60 -8.24
N ASP A 180 16.40 -3.25 -9.12
CA ASP A 180 17.69 -3.89 -8.78
C ASP A 180 18.63 -2.96 -8.01
N GLU A 181 18.85 -1.76 -8.52
CA GLU A 181 19.73 -0.76 -7.89
C GLU A 181 19.02 0.07 -6.80
N LYS A 182 17.71 -0.10 -6.63
CA LYS A 182 16.87 0.69 -5.72
C LYS A 182 16.31 -0.12 -4.56
N ILE A 183 16.41 -1.44 -4.60
CA ILE A 183 15.75 -2.35 -3.66
C ILE A 183 16.21 -2.08 -2.24
N ASP A 184 17.52 -1.89 -2.03
CA ASP A 184 18.05 -1.54 -0.72
C ASP A 184 17.53 -0.20 -0.23
N PHE A 185 17.47 0.82 -1.10
CA PHE A 185 16.92 2.12 -0.75
C PHE A 185 15.44 2.01 -0.32
N ILE A 186 14.62 1.32 -1.11
CA ILE A 186 13.19 1.18 -0.89
C ILE A 186 12.91 0.31 0.35
N ARG A 187 13.45 -0.92 0.36
CA ARG A 187 13.18 -1.89 1.42
C ARG A 187 13.77 -1.51 2.78
N THR A 188 14.75 -0.61 2.83
CA THR A 188 15.34 -0.16 4.11
C THR A 188 14.86 1.23 4.50
N LYS A 189 15.08 2.26 3.66
CA LYS A 189 14.86 3.66 4.07
C LYS A 189 13.41 4.09 3.91
N VAL A 190 12.76 3.77 2.78
CA VAL A 190 11.35 4.09 2.58
C VAL A 190 10.51 3.30 3.59
N LYS A 191 10.74 1.99 3.68
CA LYS A 191 10.13 1.12 4.70
C LYS A 191 10.27 1.71 6.10
N LYS A 192 11.50 1.98 6.54
CA LYS A 192 11.72 2.48 7.90
C LYS A 192 11.09 3.86 8.15
N ALA A 193 11.04 4.73 7.16
CA ALA A 193 10.36 6.02 7.29
C ALA A 193 8.84 5.87 7.49
N ILE A 194 8.21 4.97 6.71
CA ILE A 194 6.79 4.65 6.85
C ILE A 194 6.51 4.05 8.23
N GLU A 195 7.33 3.09 8.67
CA GLU A 195 7.17 2.46 9.99
C GLU A 195 7.28 3.46 11.14
N ILE A 196 8.30 4.32 11.14
CA ILE A 196 8.47 5.38 12.15
C ILE A 196 7.26 6.32 12.15
N PHE A 197 6.79 6.70 10.97
CA PHE A 197 5.66 7.62 10.88
C PHE A 197 4.36 7.00 11.38
N LEU A 198 4.10 5.73 11.07
CA LEU A 198 2.89 5.03 11.48
C LEU A 198 2.91 4.64 12.96
N GLU A 199 4.08 4.35 13.54
CA GLU A 199 4.28 4.01 14.96
C GLU A 199 3.63 5.05 15.88
N ASP A 200 3.86 6.35 15.61
CA ASP A 200 3.38 7.45 16.45
C ASP A 200 2.10 8.13 15.92
N HIS A 201 1.54 7.66 14.81
CA HIS A 201 0.42 8.37 14.18
C HIS A 201 -0.89 8.17 14.96
N PRO A 202 -1.60 9.23 15.38
CA PRO A 202 -2.81 9.13 16.20
C PRO A 202 -3.90 8.22 15.62
N TYR A 203 -4.05 8.21 14.29
CA TYR A 203 -4.97 7.29 13.60
C TYR A 203 -4.64 5.83 13.88
N ILE A 204 -3.37 5.44 13.80
CA ILE A 204 -2.91 4.06 13.97
C ILE A 204 -2.99 3.66 15.45
N THR A 205 -2.52 4.53 16.35
CA THR A 205 -2.53 4.27 17.79
C THR A 205 -3.96 4.21 18.36
N TYR A 206 -4.91 4.98 17.82
CA TYR A 206 -6.31 4.97 18.24
C TYR A 206 -7.09 3.77 17.69
N MET A 207 -6.85 3.38 16.43
CA MET A 207 -7.44 2.17 15.85
C MET A 207 -7.11 0.91 16.66
N GLY A 208 -6.07 0.98 17.51
CA GLY A 208 -5.56 -0.14 18.29
C GLY A 208 -5.21 -1.24 17.32
N TYR A 209 -4.11 -1.06 16.58
CA TYR A 209 -3.63 -1.91 15.49
C TYR A 209 -4.61 -3.05 15.17
N SER A 210 -5.43 -2.88 14.13
CA SER A 210 -6.27 -3.95 13.62
C SER A 210 -5.36 -4.99 12.95
N HIS A 211 -4.56 -5.68 13.76
CA HIS A 211 -3.52 -6.57 13.32
C HIS A 211 -4.18 -7.63 12.45
N PHE A 212 -3.56 -7.92 11.31
CA PHE A 212 -3.77 -9.22 10.74
C PHE A 212 -3.33 -10.24 11.80
N ASN A 213 -4.28 -10.95 12.40
CA ASN A 213 -3.98 -12.03 13.32
C ASN A 213 -3.89 -13.35 12.53
N PRO A 214 -2.69 -13.84 12.20
CA PRO A 214 -2.52 -15.11 11.49
C PRO A 214 -3.12 -16.30 12.26
N ASP A 215 -3.19 -16.24 13.59
CA ASP A 215 -3.77 -17.31 14.43
C ASP A 215 -5.31 -17.31 14.44
N ALA A 216 -5.94 -16.18 14.06
CA ALA A 216 -7.38 -16.12 13.83
C ALA A 216 -7.77 -16.69 12.45
N TYR A 217 -6.79 -16.93 11.59
CA TYR A 217 -6.99 -17.54 10.28
C TYR A 217 -6.91 -19.07 10.40
N ASN A 218 -8.06 -19.73 10.31
CA ASN A 218 -8.18 -21.18 10.40
C ASN A 218 -8.52 -21.74 9.00
N PRO A 219 -7.55 -22.22 8.19
CA PRO A 219 -7.87 -22.86 6.93
C PRO A 219 -8.68 -24.12 7.24
N THR A 220 -9.93 -24.18 6.79
CA THR A 220 -10.64 -25.46 6.74
C THR A 220 -9.85 -26.38 5.81
N ALA A 221 -9.35 -27.47 6.38
CA ALA A 221 -8.71 -28.57 5.65
C ALA A 221 -9.67 -29.22 4.63
#